data_AF-A0A9D7BKT3-F1
#
_entry.id   AF-A0A9D7BKT3-F1
#
_cell.length_a   1.000
_cell.length_b   1.000
_cell.length_c   1.000
_cell.angle_alpha   90.00
_cell.angle_beta   90.00
_cell.angle_gamma   90.00
#
_symmetry.space_group_name_H-M   'P 1'
#
loop_
_entity.id
_entity.type
_entity.pdbx_description
1 polymer ?
#
loop_
_entity_poly.entity_id
_entity_poly.type
_entity_poly.pdbx_seq_one_letter_code
_entity_poly.pdbx_strand_id
1 'polypeptide(L)'
;MIEIKQVNTKKLLQRFIEFPHKLYDADKNYVPQLNMVQHQLLSAKYNPFFRNGEAVFFIAVDERNNVLGRIASIYNKTHLNIYDDDTGFLVF
;
A
#
# COMPACT_ATOMS: atom_id res chain seq x y z
N MET A 1 3.42 12.77 18.40
CA MET A 1 2.23 11.90 18.24
C MET A 1 2.26 11.25 16.86
N ILE A 2 1.73 10.03 16.70
CA ILE A 2 1.60 9.36 15.39
C ILE A 2 0.11 9.23 15.07
N GLU A 3 -0.29 9.65 13.88
CA GLU A 3 -1.65 9.51 13.34
C GLU A 3 -1.66 8.46 12.22
N ILE A 4 -2.63 7.56 12.23
CA ILE A 4 -2.82 6.56 11.16
C ILE A 4 -3.91 7.05 10.22
N LYS A 5 -3.58 7.18 8.93
CA LYS A 5 -4.51 7.64 7.89
C LYS A 5 -4.79 6.50 6.93
N GLN A 6 -6.07 6.16 6.75
CA GLN A 6 -6.50 5.32 5.65
C GLN A 6 -6.29 6.06 4.33
N VAL A 7 -5.71 5.38 3.35
CA VAL A 7 -5.44 5.91 2.02
C VAL A 7 -6.70 5.76 1.17
N ASN A 8 -7.57 6.76 1.23
CA ASN A 8 -8.86 6.79 0.53
C ASN A 8 -8.96 7.94 -0.49
N THR A 9 -7.87 8.67 -0.73
CA THR A 9 -7.79 9.74 -1.74
C THR A 9 -6.58 9.56 -2.63
N LYS A 10 -6.64 10.13 -3.85
CA LYS A 10 -5.51 10.15 -4.80
C LYS A 10 -4.25 10.77 -4.19
N LYS A 11 -4.40 11.81 -3.36
CA LYS A 11 -3.29 12.48 -2.67
C LYS A 11 -2.62 11.55 -1.64
N LEU A 12 -3.41 10.80 -0.87
CA LEU A 12 -2.85 9.82 0.06
C LEU A 12 -2.23 8.64 -0.68
N LEU A 13 -2.80 8.20 -1.80
CA LEU A 13 -2.24 7.12 -2.61
C LEU A 13 -0.89 7.51 -3.20
N GLN A 14 -0.75 8.75 -3.68
CA GLN A 14 0.54 9.26 -4.13
C GLN A 14 1.58 9.21 -3.01
N ARG A 15 1.24 9.67 -1.80
CA ARG A 15 2.12 9.60 -0.63
C ARG A 15 2.49 8.16 -0.26
N PHE A 16 1.56 7.23 -0.37
CA PHE A 16 1.80 5.80 -0.16
C PHE A 16 2.82 5.25 -1.17
N ILE A 17 2.68 5.59 -2.46
CA ILE A 17 3.57 5.15 -3.54
C ILE A 17 4.96 5.78 -3.44
N GLU A 18 5.05 7.05 -3.04
CA GLU A 18 6.32 7.78 -2.95
C GLU A 18 7.13 7.44 -1.69
N PHE A 19 6.49 6.95 -0.63
CA PHE A 19 7.15 6.72 0.65
C PHE A 19 8.41 5.83 0.56
N PRO A 20 8.44 4.70 -0.19
CA PRO A 20 9.66 3.92 -0.36
C PRO A 20 10.84 4.74 -0.90
N HIS A 21 10.61 5.69 -1.82
CA HIS A 21 11.67 6.55 -2.35
C HIS A 21 12.26 7.46 -1.28
N LYS A 22 11.43 7.94 -0.34
CA LYS A 22 11.89 8.73 0.80
C LYS A 22 12.60 7.84 1.84
N LEU A 23 12.10 6.64 2.07
CA LEU A 23 12.64 5.71 3.06
C LEU A 23 14.06 5.24 2.69
N TYR A 24 14.31 5.04 1.40
CA TYR A 24 15.57 4.52 0.87
C TYR A 24 16.43 5.57 0.16
N ASP A 25 16.22 6.87 0.45
CA ASP A 25 16.92 7.96 -0.25
C ASP A 25 18.45 7.91 -0.12
N ALA A 26 18.95 7.42 1.02
CA ALA A 26 20.37 7.29 1.33
C ALA A 26 20.97 5.94 0.89
N ASP A 27 20.14 4.99 0.45
CA ASP A 27 20.61 3.69 -0.01
C ASP A 27 21.07 3.77 -1.48
N LYS A 28 22.39 3.65 -1.69
CA LYS A 28 23.02 3.70 -3.01
C LYS A 28 22.61 2.56 -3.94
N ASN A 29 22.06 1.47 -3.39
CA ASN A 29 21.60 0.31 -4.15
C ASN A 29 20.08 0.32 -4.38
N TYR A 30 19.37 1.35 -3.93
CA TYR A 30 17.94 1.44 -4.11
C TYR A 30 17.57 1.66 -5.58
N VAL A 31 16.77 0.73 -6.12
CA VAL A 31 16.22 0.82 -7.48
C VAL A 31 14.74 1.16 -7.37
N PRO A 32 14.34 2.43 -7.61
CA PRO A 32 12.96 2.86 -7.46
C PRO A 32 12.06 2.20 -8.51
N GLN A 33 10.90 1.70 -8.07
CA GLN A 33 9.87 1.28 -9.00
C GLN A 33 9.22 2.49 -9.68
N LEU A 34 8.82 2.33 -10.94
CA LEU A 34 8.10 3.37 -11.66
C LEU A 34 6.75 3.66 -10.99
N ASN A 35 6.51 4.92 -10.65
CA ASN A 35 5.27 5.34 -9.99
C ASN A 35 4.02 4.92 -10.80
N MET A 36 4.08 4.98 -12.13
CA MET A 36 2.98 4.54 -13.00
C MET A 36 2.63 3.06 -12.80
N VAL A 37 3.64 2.18 -12.64
CA VAL A 37 3.43 0.75 -12.41
C VAL A 37 2.81 0.53 -11.03
N GLN A 38 3.27 1.25 -10.02
CA GLN A 38 2.66 1.22 -8.68
C GLN A 38 1.20 1.68 -8.69
N HIS A 39 0.88 2.76 -9.42
CA HIS A 39 -0.50 3.21 -9.60
C HIS A 39 -1.38 2.16 -10.26
N GLN A 40 -0.88 1.46 -11.28
CA GLN A 40 -1.63 0.39 -11.94
C GLN A 40 -1.83 -0.81 -11.01
N LEU A 41 -0.78 -1.21 -10.29
CA LEU A 41 -0.83 -2.31 -9.33
C LEU A 41 -1.86 -2.07 -8.21
N LEU A 42 -1.97 -0.85 -7.71
CA LEU A 42 -2.84 -0.51 -6.58
C LEU A 42 -4.25 -0.07 -7.00
N SER A 43 -4.56 -0.08 -8.31
CA SER A 43 -5.84 0.39 -8.82
C SER A 43 -6.74 -0.77 -9.22
N ALA A 44 -7.97 -0.78 -8.69
CA ALA A 44 -9.02 -1.71 -9.13
C ALA A 44 -9.40 -1.57 -10.61
N LYS A 45 -9.04 -0.44 -11.25
CA LYS A 45 -9.23 -0.24 -12.68
C LYS A 45 -8.27 -1.08 -13.52
N TYR A 46 -7.05 -1.31 -13.03
CA TYR A 46 -5.97 -1.91 -13.83
C TYR A 46 -5.54 -3.28 -13.32
N ASN A 47 -5.54 -3.52 -12.01
CA ASN A 47 -5.10 -4.78 -11.43
C ASN A 47 -6.28 -5.78 -11.30
N PRO A 48 -6.24 -6.93 -12.00
CA PRO A 48 -7.28 -7.95 -11.94
C PRO A 48 -7.51 -8.57 -10.57
N PHE A 49 -6.55 -8.46 -9.63
CA PHE A 49 -6.70 -8.90 -8.25
C PHE A 49 -7.99 -8.35 -7.63
N PHE A 50 -8.28 -7.07 -7.84
CA PHE A 50 -9.44 -6.39 -7.25
C PHE A 50 -10.80 -6.84 -7.78
N ARG A 51 -10.84 -7.75 -8.77
CA ARG A 51 -12.10 -8.39 -9.18
C ARG A 51 -12.66 -9.28 -8.08
N ASN A 52 -11.77 -9.97 -7.35
CA ASN A 52 -12.12 -10.94 -6.31
C ASN A 52 -11.36 -10.70 -4.99
N GLY A 53 -10.56 -9.64 -4.89
CA GLY A 53 -9.79 -9.29 -3.71
C GLY A 53 -10.07 -7.86 -3.28
N GLU A 54 -9.84 -7.57 -2.01
CA GLU A 54 -9.96 -6.23 -1.47
C GLU A 54 -8.64 -5.85 -0.80
N ALA A 55 -8.29 -4.57 -0.86
CA ALA A 55 -7.15 -4.06 -0.12
C ALA A 55 -7.47 -2.69 0.47
N VAL A 56 -7.01 -2.47 1.70
CA VAL A 56 -7.06 -1.19 2.39
C VAL A 56 -5.65 -0.79 2.74
N PHE A 57 -5.26 0.43 2.35
CA PHE A 57 -3.91 0.94 2.60
C PHE A 57 -3.94 1.99 3.70
N PHE A 58 -2.87 2.05 4.47
CA PHE A 58 -2.68 3.00 5.55
C PHE A 58 -1.29 3.61 5.49
N ILE A 59 -1.18 4.86 5.93
CA ILE A 59 0.09 5.52 6.20
C ILE A 59 0.11 6.02 7.65
N ALA A 60 1.27 5.91 8.29
CA ALA A 60 1.53 6.54 9.58
C ALA A 60 2.17 7.92 9.33
N VAL A 61 1.69 8.96 10.03
CA VAL A 61 2.24 10.32 9.89
C VAL A 61 2.57 10.96 11.24
N ASP A 62 3.60 11.79 11.27
CA ASP A 62 3.93 12.65 12.42
C ASP A 62 3.08 13.94 12.44
N GLU A 63 3.28 14.75 13.47
CA GLU A 63 2.61 16.06 13.66
C GLU A 63 2.92 17.07 12.55
N ARG A 64 4.03 16.89 11.83
CA ARG A 64 4.44 17.71 10.68
C ARG A 64 3.92 17.14 9.35
N ASN A 65 3.05 16.12 9.40
CA ASN A 65 2.56 15.35 8.26
C ASN A 65 3.65 14.62 7.46
N ASN A 66 4.82 14.33 8.03
CA ASN A 66 5.77 13.42 7.39
C ASN A 66 5.25 12.00 7.46
N VAL A 67 5.32 11.26 6.35
CA VAL A 67 5.04 9.82 6.35
C VAL A 67 6.20 9.10 7.07
N LEU A 68 5.86 8.27 8.04
CA LEU A 68 6.77 7.46 8.85
C LEU A 68 6.76 5.98 8.45
N GLY A 69 5.69 5.53 7.79
CA GLY A 69 5.48 4.14 7.43
C GLY A 69 4.23 3.98 6.59
N ARG A 70 4.10 2.81 5.95
CA ARG A 70 2.93 2.42 5.18
C ARG A 70 2.64 0.94 5.36
N ILE A 71 1.39 0.54 5.22
CA ILE A 71 0.97 -0.87 5.23
C ILE A 71 -0.30 -1.05 4.40
N ALA A 72 -0.44 -2.22 3.79
CA ALA A 72 -1.63 -2.69 3.11
C ALA A 72 -2.20 -3.88 3.89
N SER A 73 -3.49 -3.86 4.16
CA SER A 73 -4.26 -5.03 4.57
C SER A 73 -4.99 -5.56 3.35
N ILE A 74 -4.89 -6.86 3.10
CA ILE A 74 -5.40 -7.53 1.91
C ILE A 74 -6.34 -8.66 2.33
N TYR A 75 -7.56 -8.61 1.79
CA TYR A 75 -8.56 -9.65 1.88
C TYR A 75 -8.59 -10.41 0.56
N ASN A 76 -7.96 -11.60 0.52
CA ASN A 76 -7.86 -12.42 -0.66
C ASN A 76 -8.95 -13.50 -0.67
N LYS A 77 -10.10 -13.22 -1.30
CA LYS A 77 -11.21 -14.19 -1.36
C LYS A 77 -10.83 -15.48 -2.07
N THR A 78 -9.89 -15.43 -3.03
CA THR A 78 -9.45 -16.64 -3.74
C THR A 78 -8.69 -17.58 -2.80
N HIS A 79 -7.83 -17.03 -1.93
CA HIS A 79 -7.15 -17.81 -0.89
C HIS A 79 -8.18 -18.45 0.06
N LEU A 80 -9.09 -17.65 0.60
CA LEU A 80 -10.08 -18.13 1.56
C LEU A 80 -11.00 -19.20 0.97
N ASN A 81 -11.38 -19.08 -0.30
CA ASN A 81 -12.16 -20.11 -0.99
C ASN A 81 -11.42 -21.45 -1.16
N ILE A 82 -10.08 -21.45 -1.16
CA ILE A 82 -9.26 -22.65 -1.33
C ILE A 82 -8.93 -23.29 0.02
N TYR A 83 -8.61 -22.47 1.03
CA TYR A 83 -8.01 -22.94 2.28
C TYR A 83 -8.93 -22.86 3.51
N ASP A 84 -9.99 -22.05 3.47
CA ASP A 84 -10.97 -21.90 4.56
C ASP A 84 -10.33 -21.69 5.94
N ASP A 85 -9.36 -20.77 6.00
CA ASP A 85 -8.46 -20.61 7.15
C ASP A 85 -8.57 -19.22 7.84
N ASP A 86 -9.56 -18.41 7.47
CA ASP A 86 -9.78 -17.04 7.95
C ASP A 86 -8.54 -16.12 7.86
N THR A 87 -7.60 -16.42 6.95
CA THR A 87 -6.34 -15.66 6.83
C THR A 87 -6.53 -14.30 6.17
N GLY A 88 -5.99 -13.27 6.82
CA GLY A 88 -5.74 -11.94 6.24
C GLY A 88 -4.25 -11.71 5.95
N PHE A 89 -3.94 -10.91 4.94
CA PHE A 89 -2.55 -10.64 4.55
C PHE A 89 -2.15 -9.20 4.84
N LEU A 90 -0.92 -9.01 5.29
CA LEU A 90 -0.31 -7.70 5.54
C LEU A 90 0.94 -7.52 4.68
N VAL A 91 1.04 -6.37 4.00
CA VAL A 91 2.18 -6.02 3.13
C VAL A 91 2.65 -4.60 3.45
N PHE A 92 3.96 -4.33 3.47
CA PHE A 92 4.54 -3.02 3.80
C PHE A 92 5.20 -2.37 2.56
#